data_AF-A0A961MR93-F1
#
_entry.id   AF-A0A961MR93-F1
#
_cell.length_a   1.000
_cell.length_b   1.000
_cell.length_c   1.000
_cell.angle_alpha   90.00
_cell.angle_beta   90.00
_cell.angle_gamma   90.00
#
_symmetry.space_group_name_H-M   'P 1'
#
loop_
_entity.id
_entity.type
_entity.pdbx_description
1 polymer ?
#
loop_
_entity_poly.entity_id
_entity_poly.type
_entity_poly.pdbx_seq_one_letter_code
_entity_poly.pdbx_strand_id
1 'polypeptide(L)'
;MLKEHEAGGRVDELCRRHANSTETFYACCKKYAGMEASDTKRLRVLEAENAKLKRIVADRMLDMSAMKDLLGKRRSSQWPGDEPWAFFVDTLCLSGRRSCRIVGLSRSVQEHTPAPKDDAAVAGPMKELASENRRHG
;
A
#
# COMPACT_ATOMS: atom_id res chain seq x y z
N MET A 1 -0.23 -36.68 -17.00
CA MET A 1 -1.32 -37.06 -16.06
C MET A 1 -2.74 -36.85 -16.61
N LEU A 2 -3.31 -35.65 -16.65
CA LEU A 2 -4.74 -35.45 -17.04
C LEU A 2 -5.04 -35.83 -18.49
N LYS A 3 -4.25 -35.34 -19.46
CA LYS A 3 -4.38 -35.74 -20.86
C LYS A 3 -4.17 -37.23 -21.09
N GLU A 4 -3.27 -37.85 -20.32
CA GLU A 4 -3.04 -39.30 -20.39
C GLU A 4 -4.22 -40.09 -19.81
N HIS A 5 -4.92 -39.53 -18.82
CA HIS A 5 -6.16 -40.11 -18.32
C HIS A 5 -7.30 -39.99 -19.33
N GLU A 6 -7.45 -38.82 -19.97
CA GLU A 6 -8.41 -38.58 -21.05
C GLU A 6 -8.16 -39.50 -22.26
N ALA A 7 -6.89 -39.86 -22.51
CA ALA A 7 -6.49 -40.87 -23.50
C ALA A 7 -6.70 -42.33 -23.06
N GLY A 8 -7.35 -42.57 -21.91
CA GLY A 8 -7.69 -43.91 -21.41
C GLY A 8 -6.71 -44.51 -20.40
N GLY A 9 -5.72 -43.75 -19.93
CA GLY A 9 -4.75 -44.21 -18.92
C GLY A 9 -5.38 -44.53 -17.56
N ARG A 10 -4.94 -45.64 -16.94
CA ARG A 10 -5.37 -46.05 -15.59
C ARG A 10 -4.83 -45.11 -14.52
N VAL A 11 -5.73 -44.70 -13.60
CA VAL A 11 -5.43 -43.73 -12.54
C VAL A 11 -4.30 -44.20 -11.63
N ASP A 12 -4.28 -45.47 -11.23
CA ASP A 12 -3.26 -46.01 -10.31
C ASP A 12 -1.84 -45.94 -10.89
N GLU A 13 -1.69 -46.25 -12.19
CA GLU A 13 -0.41 -46.18 -12.90
C GLU A 13 0.04 -44.74 -13.10
N LEU A 14 -0.90 -43.84 -13.41
CA LEU A 14 -0.63 -42.40 -13.53
C LEU A 14 -0.15 -41.81 -12.21
N CYS A 15 -0.80 -42.17 -11.10
CA CYS A 15 -0.41 -41.72 -9.76
C CYS A 15 1.00 -42.20 -9.39
N ARG A 16 1.34 -43.46 -9.68
CA ARG A 16 2.69 -44.00 -9.48
C ARG A 16 3.75 -43.31 -10.35
N ARG A 17 3.47 -43.10 -11.65
CA ARG A 17 4.43 -42.47 -12.57
C ARG A 17 4.70 -41.01 -12.25
N HIS A 18 3.68 -40.27 -11.80
CA HIS A 18 3.80 -38.86 -11.47
C HIS A 18 4.06 -38.58 -9.99
N ALA A 19 4.31 -39.61 -9.17
CA ALA A 19 4.51 -39.50 -7.73
C ALA A 19 3.41 -38.69 -7.02
N ASN A 20 2.15 -38.85 -7.46
CA ASN A 20 0.99 -38.15 -6.93
C ASN A 20 0.08 -39.11 -6.17
N SER A 21 -0.62 -38.61 -5.15
CA SER A 21 -1.72 -39.35 -4.54
C SER A 21 -2.96 -39.35 -5.45
N THR A 22 -3.82 -40.35 -5.30
CA THR A 22 -5.13 -40.42 -5.96
C THR A 22 -6.00 -39.21 -5.62
N GLU A 23 -5.90 -38.70 -4.39
CA GLU A 23 -6.58 -37.47 -3.96
C GLU A 23 -6.11 -36.25 -4.78
N THR A 24 -4.79 -36.07 -4.92
CA THR A 24 -4.20 -34.98 -5.71
C THR A 24 -4.62 -35.06 -7.18
N PHE A 25 -4.72 -36.29 -7.71
CA PHE A 25 -5.21 -36.51 -9.06
C PHE A 25 -6.65 -36.03 -9.25
N TYR A 26 -7.58 -36.47 -8.39
CA TYR A 26 -8.98 -36.06 -8.50
C TYR A 26 -9.16 -34.57 -8.23
N ALA A 27 -8.36 -33.96 -7.35
CA ALA A 27 -8.32 -32.51 -7.18
C ALA A 27 -7.89 -31.78 -8.47
N CYS A 28 -6.91 -32.33 -9.20
CA CYS A 28 -6.51 -31.83 -10.51
C CYS A 28 -7.61 -32.04 -11.57
N CYS A 29 -8.28 -33.19 -11.59
CA CYS A 29 -9.42 -33.43 -12.50
C CYS A 29 -10.52 -32.41 -12.26
N LYS A 30 -10.89 -32.17 -10.99
CA LYS A 30 -11.94 -31.21 -10.64
C LYS A 30 -11.62 -29.79 -11.10
N LYS A 31 -10.34 -29.38 -11.06
CA LYS A 31 -9.93 -28.01 -11.39
C LYS A 31 -9.54 -27.82 -12.87
N TYR A 32 -9.05 -28.86 -13.54
CA TYR A 32 -8.39 -28.72 -14.85
C TYR A 32 -8.82 -29.76 -15.90
N ALA A 33 -9.76 -30.67 -15.61
CA ALA A 33 -10.24 -31.63 -16.63
C ALA A 33 -10.90 -30.89 -17.80
N GLY A 34 -10.67 -31.36 -19.03
CA GLY A 34 -11.19 -30.73 -20.24
C GLY A 34 -10.55 -29.38 -20.60
N MET A 35 -9.52 -28.93 -19.86
CA MET A 35 -8.75 -27.73 -20.20
C MET A 35 -7.54 -28.07 -21.06
N GLU A 36 -7.28 -27.26 -22.07
CA GLU A 36 -6.02 -27.36 -22.82
C GLU A 36 -4.81 -26.90 -21.98
N ALA A 37 -3.62 -27.35 -22.37
CA ALA A 37 -2.39 -26.97 -21.66
C ALA A 37 -2.12 -25.46 -21.77
N SER A 38 -2.54 -24.82 -22.87
CA SER A 38 -2.54 -23.37 -23.05
C SER A 38 -3.48 -22.67 -22.07
N ASP A 39 -4.68 -23.22 -21.86
CA ASP A 39 -5.70 -22.63 -21.01
C ASP A 39 -5.31 -22.73 -19.54
N THR A 40 -4.72 -23.86 -19.14
CA THR A 40 -4.17 -24.04 -17.79
C THR A 40 -3.05 -23.05 -17.50
N LYS A 41 -2.16 -22.78 -18.47
CA LYS A 41 -1.10 -21.77 -18.34
C LYS A 41 -1.69 -20.36 -18.21
N ARG A 42 -2.64 -20.02 -19.09
CA ARG A 42 -3.33 -18.72 -19.08
C ARG A 42 -4.08 -18.50 -17.76
N LEU A 43 -4.76 -19.52 -17.25
CA LEU A 43 -5.47 -19.47 -15.97
C LEU A 43 -4.53 -19.15 -14.81
N ARG A 44 -3.37 -19.81 -14.73
CA ARG A 44 -2.37 -19.53 -13.68
C ARG A 44 -1.83 -18.10 -13.74
N VAL A 45 -1.58 -17.59 -14.95
CA VAL A 45 -1.14 -16.19 -15.13
C VAL A 45 -2.23 -15.23 -14.65
N LEU A 46 -3.48 -15.46 -15.05
CA LEU A 46 -4.61 -14.63 -14.64
C LEU A 46 -4.88 -14.72 -13.13
N GLU A 47 -4.76 -15.90 -12.52
CA GLU A 47 -4.88 -16.07 -11.06
C GLU A 47 -3.80 -15.25 -10.32
N ALA A 48 -2.55 -15.29 -10.81
CA ALA A 48 -1.43 -14.53 -10.23
C ALA A 48 -1.62 -13.01 -10.38
N GLU A 49 -2.04 -12.55 -11.57
CA GLU A 49 -2.36 -11.16 -11.83
C GLU A 49 -3.52 -10.68 -10.96
N ASN A 50 -4.59 -11.49 -10.85
CA ASN A 50 -5.74 -11.17 -10.01
C ASN A 50 -5.34 -11.05 -8.54
N ALA A 51 -4.49 -11.96 -8.03
CA ALA A 51 -3.96 -11.87 -6.67
C ALA A 51 -3.14 -10.58 -6.45
N LYS A 52 -2.29 -10.21 -7.42
CA LYS A 52 -1.52 -8.95 -7.39
C LYS A 52 -2.45 -7.73 -7.40
N LEU A 53 -3.45 -7.72 -8.27
CA LEU A 53 -4.42 -6.63 -8.39
C LEU A 53 -5.24 -6.47 -7.11
N LYS A 54 -5.75 -7.57 -6.54
CA LYS A 54 -6.48 -7.55 -5.26
C LYS A 54 -5.65 -6.92 -4.15
N ARG A 55 -4.36 -7.27 -4.04
CA ARG A 55 -3.45 -6.67 -3.06
C ARG A 55 -3.31 -5.16 -3.27
N ILE A 56 -3.04 -4.73 -4.50
CA ILE A 56 -2.89 -3.31 -4.83
C ILE A 56 -4.17 -2.54 -4.51
N VAL A 57 -5.33 -3.06 -4.90
CA VAL A 57 -6.63 -2.42 -4.64
C VAL A 57 -6.88 -2.30 -3.14
N ALA A 58 -6.63 -3.37 -2.37
CA ALA A 58 -6.77 -3.33 -0.92
C ALA A 58 -5.86 -2.28 -0.29
N ASP A 59 -4.58 -2.23 -0.67
CA ASP A 59 -3.63 -1.23 -0.16
C ASP A 59 -4.10 0.20 -0.46
N ARG A 60 -4.57 0.45 -1.69
CA ARG A 60 -5.09 1.77 -2.09
C ARG A 60 -6.38 2.14 -1.37
N MET A 61 -7.28 1.20 -1.13
CA MET A 61 -8.51 1.44 -0.37
C MET A 61 -8.20 1.81 1.08
N LEU A 62 -7.23 1.13 1.71
CA LEU A 62 -6.76 1.47 3.04
C LEU A 62 -6.13 2.87 3.09
N ASP A 63 -5.27 3.20 2.12
CA ASP A 63 -4.65 4.53 2.02
C ASP A 63 -5.73 5.64 1.83
N MET A 64 -6.74 5.38 1.00
CA MET A 64 -7.86 6.31 0.79
C MET A 64 -8.71 6.48 2.05
N SER A 65 -8.95 5.41 2.82
CA SER A 65 -9.65 5.48 4.10
C SER A 65 -8.89 6.35 5.09
N ALA A 66 -7.58 6.10 5.25
CA ALA A 66 -6.73 6.91 6.12
C ALA A 66 -6.78 8.40 5.74
N MET A 67 -6.72 8.74 4.44
CA MET A 67 -6.86 10.12 3.98
C MET A 67 -8.22 10.74 4.32
N LYS A 68 -9.31 9.98 4.23
CA LYS A 68 -10.63 10.48 4.63
C LYS A 68 -10.71 10.75 6.13
N ASP A 69 -10.11 9.89 6.94
CA ASP A 69 -10.04 10.07 8.40
C ASP A 69 -9.24 11.34 8.76
N LEU A 70 -8.10 11.53 8.09
CA LEU A 70 -7.27 12.74 8.19
C LEU A 70 -8.10 14.00 7.89
N LEU A 71 -8.76 14.03 6.74
CA LEU A 71 -9.58 15.17 6.31
C LEU A 71 -10.79 15.40 7.22
N GLY A 72 -11.35 14.33 7.81
CA GLY A 72 -12.40 14.41 8.82
C GLY A 72 -11.92 15.13 10.09
N LYS A 73 -10.74 14.77 10.57
CA LYS A 73 -10.16 15.34 11.80
C LYS A 73 -9.64 16.76 11.61
N ARG A 74 -9.07 17.10 10.43
CA ARG A 74 -8.64 18.48 10.11
C ARG A 74 -9.80 19.50 10.15
N ARG A 75 -11.04 19.05 9.89
CA ARG A 75 -12.23 19.92 10.00
C ARG A 75 -12.65 20.18 11.46
N SER A 76 -12.11 19.45 12.43
CA SER A 76 -12.31 19.74 13.85
C SER A 76 -11.27 20.73 14.36
N SER A 77 -11.67 21.64 15.25
CA SER A 77 -10.82 22.66 15.88
C SER A 77 -9.67 22.10 16.74
N GLN A 78 -9.54 20.77 16.85
CA GLN A 78 -8.61 20.06 17.74
C GLN A 78 -7.37 19.54 17.00
N TRP A 79 -7.10 20.00 15.78
CA TRP A 79 -5.97 19.54 14.99
C TRP A 79 -4.64 20.10 15.53
N PRO A 80 -3.69 19.27 16.00
CA PRO A 80 -2.35 19.72 16.35
C PRO A 80 -1.60 20.07 15.04
N GLY A 81 -0.95 21.23 15.01
CA GLY A 81 -0.49 21.90 13.78
C GLY A 81 0.39 21.12 12.79
N ASP A 82 0.65 21.82 11.68
CA ASP A 82 1.70 21.79 10.65
C ASP A 82 2.12 20.46 9.97
N GLU A 83 1.92 19.29 10.56
CA GLU A 83 2.43 18.01 10.03
C GLU A 83 1.33 16.95 9.80
N PRO A 84 0.74 16.89 8.59
CA PRO A 84 -0.33 15.96 8.26
C PRO A 84 0.02 14.48 8.43
N TRP A 85 1.32 14.14 8.37
CA TRP A 85 1.81 12.77 8.43
C TRP A 85 1.88 12.22 9.86
N ALA A 86 1.96 13.08 10.90
CA ALA A 86 2.05 12.65 12.30
C ALA A 86 0.80 11.85 12.72
N PHE A 87 -0.38 12.29 12.30
CA PHE A 87 -1.64 11.56 12.50
C PHE A 87 -1.60 10.12 11.99
N PHE A 88 -0.98 9.88 10.84
CA PHE A 88 -0.88 8.54 10.29
C PHE A 88 0.05 7.63 11.10
N VAL A 89 1.12 8.18 11.68
CA VAL A 89 2.06 7.42 12.50
C VAL A 89 1.49 7.20 13.90
N ASP A 90 1.00 8.26 14.53
CA ASP A 90 0.64 8.26 15.96
C ASP A 90 -0.76 7.72 16.22
N THR A 91 -1.71 7.95 15.30
CA THR A 91 -3.11 7.54 15.48
C THR A 91 -3.45 6.28 14.71
N LEU A 92 -2.99 6.17 13.45
CA LEU A 92 -3.27 5.02 12.60
C LEU A 92 -2.15 3.97 12.57
N CYS A 93 -1.08 4.17 13.35
CA CYS A 93 0.06 3.26 13.46
C CYS A 93 0.68 2.86 12.11
N LEU A 94 0.59 3.73 11.10
CA LEU A 94 1.17 3.49 9.78
C LEU A 94 2.67 3.78 9.82
N SER A 95 3.45 2.99 9.08
CA SER A 95 4.89 3.25 8.94
C SER A 95 5.12 4.64 8.34
N GLY A 96 6.14 5.37 8.82
CA GLY A 96 6.46 6.71 8.30
C GLY A 96 6.59 6.76 6.78
N ARG A 97 7.21 5.73 6.16
CA ARG A 97 7.29 5.58 4.70
C ARG A 97 5.93 5.55 4.01
N ARG A 98 4.97 4.84 4.58
CA ARG A 98 3.59 4.77 4.07
C ARG A 98 2.88 6.11 4.27
N SER A 99 3.04 6.72 5.45
CA SER A 99 2.47 8.05 5.75
C SER A 99 2.93 9.10 4.75
N CYS A 100 4.25 9.26 4.53
CA CYS A 100 4.82 10.16 3.52
C CYS A 100 4.27 9.88 2.11
N ARG A 101 4.18 8.61 1.71
CA ARG A 101 3.63 8.22 0.41
C ARG A 101 2.15 8.61 0.27
N ILE A 102 1.35 8.44 1.32
CA ILE A 102 -0.08 8.78 1.32
C ILE A 102 -0.27 10.30 1.14
N VAL A 103 0.53 11.13 1.82
CA VAL A 103 0.45 12.60 1.70
C VAL A 103 1.22 13.18 0.51
N GLY A 104 1.99 12.36 -0.22
CA GLY A 104 2.81 12.81 -1.35
C GLY A 104 4.10 13.56 -0.96
N LEU A 105 4.61 13.34 0.25
CA LEU A 105 5.85 13.96 0.75
C LEU A 105 7.04 13.01 0.65
N SER A 106 8.25 13.57 0.56
CA SER A 106 9.48 12.78 0.67
C SER A 106 9.70 12.33 2.12
N ARG A 107 10.45 11.23 2.29
CA ARG A 107 10.81 10.72 3.62
C ARG A 107 11.65 11.72 4.42
N SER A 108 12.46 12.53 3.74
CA SER A 108 13.27 13.57 4.37
C SER A 108 12.43 14.61 5.13
N VAL A 109 11.14 14.76 4.80
CA VAL A 109 10.23 15.65 5.55
C VAL A 109 10.00 15.14 6.98
N GLN A 110 9.94 13.81 7.19
CA GLN A 110 9.82 13.25 8.55
C GLN A 110 11.11 13.39 9.37
N GLU A 111 12.24 13.37 8.69
CA GLU A 111 13.56 13.46 9.32
C GLU A 111 13.97 14.93 9.52
N HIS A 112 13.25 15.87 8.88
CA HIS A 112 13.51 17.29 9.00
C HIS A 112 13.05 17.80 10.36
N THR A 113 14.01 18.18 11.19
CA THR A 113 13.76 18.98 12.38
C THR A 113 14.05 20.44 12.02
N PRO A 114 13.06 21.34 12.08
CA PRO A 114 13.31 22.75 11.81
C PRO A 114 14.28 23.29 12.86
N ALA A 115 15.41 23.81 12.40
CA ALA A 115 16.32 24.51 13.29
C ALA A 115 15.63 25.81 13.75
N PRO A 116 15.59 26.12 15.06
CA PRO A 116 15.08 27.39 15.52
C PRO A 116 15.92 28.51 14.89
N LYS A 117 15.24 29.44 14.20
CA LYS A 117 15.90 30.62 13.65
C LYS A 117 16.33 31.52 14.80
N ASP A 118 17.63 31.71 14.96
CA ASP A 118 18.19 32.71 15.89
C ASP A 118 18.14 34.12 15.28
N ASP A 119 16.98 34.48 14.73
CA ASP A 119 16.72 35.81 14.21
C ASP A 119 16.29 36.76 15.34
N ALA A 120 16.27 36.29 16.60
CA ALA A 120 15.78 37.05 17.75
C ALA A 120 16.54 38.37 17.93
N ALA A 121 17.86 38.34 17.71
CA ALA A 121 18.72 39.51 17.76
C ALA A 121 18.41 40.57 16.68
N VAL A 122 17.81 40.17 15.56
CA VAL A 122 17.49 41.06 14.42
C VAL A 122 16.01 41.45 14.43
N ALA A 123 15.12 40.52 14.77
CA ALA A 123 13.67 40.71 14.73
C ALA A 123 13.16 41.72 15.76
N GLY A 124 13.81 41.83 16.93
CA GLY A 124 13.49 42.84 17.94
C GLY A 124 13.75 44.27 17.42
N PRO A 125 15.01 44.60 17.09
CA PRO A 125 15.36 45.92 16.54
C PRO A 125 14.56 46.29 15.28
N MET A 126 14.29 45.32 14.41
CA MET A 126 13.54 45.54 13.17
C MET A 126 12.06 45.88 13.41
N LYS A 127 11.44 45.30 14.46
CA LYS A 127 10.08 45.69 14.91
C LYS A 127 10.06 47.06 15.56
N GLU A 128 11.09 47.39 16.32
CA GLU A 128 11.23 48.68 17.00
C GLU A 128 11.38 49.83 15.98
N LEU A 129 12.30 49.69 15.03
CA LEU A 129 12.47 50.62 13.90
C LEU A 129 11.21 50.78 13.05
N ALA A 130 10.46 49.69 12.81
CA ALA A 130 9.18 49.76 12.10
C ALA A 130 8.10 50.51 12.90
N SER A 131 8.14 50.41 14.23
CA SER A 131 7.20 51.09 15.12
C SER A 131 7.47 52.61 15.22
N GLU A 132 8.75 52.99 15.13
CA GLU A 132 9.23 54.37 15.09
C GLU A 132 8.97 55.03 13.72
N ASN A 133 9.24 54.32 12.62
CA ASN A 133 9.03 54.79 11.25
C ASN A 133 7.64 54.48 10.70
N ARG A 134 6.61 54.65 11.53
CA ARG A 134 5.20 54.34 11.20
C ARG A 134 4.64 55.11 9.98
N ARG A 135 5.30 56.18 9.54
CA ARG A 135 4.92 57.01 8.39
C ARG A 135 5.43 56.46 7.04
N HIS A 136 6.34 55.48 7.07
CA HIS A 136 6.97 54.89 5.89
C HIS A 136 6.54 53.43 5.64
N GLY A 137 5.51 52.97 6.37
CA GLY A 137 4.88 51.66 6.17
C GLY A 137 3.78 51.67 5.12
#